data_AF-A0A7L4TG82-F1
#
_entry.id   AF-A0A7L4TG82-F1
#
_cell.length_a   1.000
_cell.length_b   1.000
_cell.length_c   1.000
_cell.angle_alpha   90.00
_cell.angle_beta   90.00
_cell.angle_gamma   90.00
#
_symmetry.space_group_name_H-M   'P 1'
#
loop_
_entity.id
_entity.type
_entity.pdbx_description
1 polymer ?
#
loop_
_entity_poly.entity_id
_entity_poly.type
_entity_poly.pdbx_seq_one_letter_code
_entity_poly.pdbx_strand_id
1 'polypeptide(L)'
;MNFIKQMERINTIHQLISTERTGSPTTFAKKIGLSRSQLYNMLDFIKDLDAPVRYCKKRESFYYESSYELILNYSLKTITCDELKEIYGGFCLNSVLPDNSFGSLFV
;
A
#
# COMPACT_ATOMS: atom_id res chain seq x y z
N MET A 1 -1.58 -3.17 -7.12
CA MET A 1 -0.55 -3.42 -6.08
C MET A 1 -1.15 -3.04 -4.74
N ASN A 2 -1.19 -3.92 -3.73
CA ASN A 2 -1.76 -3.57 -2.42
C ASN A 2 -0.73 -2.74 -1.63
N PHE A 3 -1.07 -1.49 -1.29
CA PHE A 3 -0.16 -0.53 -0.63
C PHE A 3 0.38 -1.08 0.71
N ILE A 4 -0.48 -1.70 1.52
CA ILE A 4 -0.11 -2.27 2.82
C ILE A 4 0.98 -3.33 2.65
N LYS A 5 0.79 -4.25 1.68
CA LYS A 5 1.78 -5.30 1.38
C LYS A 5 3.12 -4.73 0.92
N GLN A 6 3.15 -3.57 0.26
CA GLN A 6 4.41 -2.94 -0.13
C GLN A 6 5.14 -2.38 1.09
N MET A 7 4.43 -1.73 2.02
CA MET A 7 5.01 -1.22 3.25
C MET A 7 5.59 -2.35 4.10
N GLU A 8 4.87 -3.46 4.26
CA GLU A 8 5.36 -4.65 4.96
C GLU A 8 6.64 -5.22 4.35
N ARG A 9 6.70 -5.25 3.01
CA ARG A 9 7.90 -5.70 2.29
C ARG A 9 9.09 -4.79 2.54
N ILE A 10 8.91 -3.46 2.49
CA ILE A 10 10.00 -2.51 2.76
C ILE A 10 10.52 -2.69 4.19
N ASN A 11 9.62 -2.83 5.16
CA ASN A 11 10.04 -3.09 6.55
C ASN A 11 10.82 -4.41 6.67
N THR A 12 10.35 -5.47 6.01
CA THR A 12 11.03 -6.77 5.98
C THR A 12 12.42 -6.68 5.32
N ILE A 13 12.55 -5.93 4.22
CA ILE A 13 13.84 -5.66 3.57
C ILE A 13 14.77 -4.97 4.57
N HIS A 14 14.29 -3.90 5.20
CA HIS A 14 15.09 -3.13 6.15
C HIS A 14 15.62 -4.02 7.28
N GLN A 15 14.75 -4.82 7.91
CA GLN A 15 15.13 -5.76 8.98
C GLN A 15 16.16 -6.80 8.52
N LEU A 16 16.01 -7.34 7.31
CA LEU A 16 16.94 -8.35 6.78
C LEU A 16 18.31 -7.77 6.43
N ILE A 17 18.36 -6.52 5.94
CA ILE A 17 19.63 -5.81 5.68
C ILE A 17 20.29 -5.43 7.01
N SER A 18 19.54 -4.89 7.97
CA SER A 18 20.06 -4.52 9.30
C SER A 18 20.65 -5.72 10.06
N THR A 19 20.08 -6.92 9.88
CA THR A 19 20.59 -8.14 10.50
C THR A 19 21.61 -8.89 9.63
N GLU A 20 21.95 -8.37 8.44
CA GLU A 20 22.81 -9.03 7.45
C GLU A 20 22.36 -10.48 7.11
N ARG A 21 21.06 -10.79 7.20
CA ARG A 21 20.50 -12.15 6.92
C ARG A 21 19.82 -12.27 5.55
N THR A 22 20.17 -11.41 4.60
CA THR A 22 19.55 -11.39 3.27
C THR A 22 19.89 -12.64 2.44
N GLY A 23 21.15 -13.08 2.43
CA GLY A 23 21.63 -14.13 1.53
C GLY A 23 21.96 -13.58 0.13
N SER A 24 22.26 -14.46 -0.83
CA SER A 24 22.47 -14.05 -2.22
C SER A 24 21.23 -13.35 -2.79
N PRO A 25 21.36 -12.47 -3.81
CA PRO A 25 20.22 -11.70 -4.31
C PRO A 25 19.06 -12.57 -4.82
N THR A 26 19.34 -13.78 -5.30
CA THR A 26 18.31 -14.79 -5.61
C THR A 26 17.54 -15.23 -4.38
N THR A 27 18.27 -15.58 -3.32
CA THR A 27 17.67 -16.07 -2.06
C THR A 27 16.90 -14.96 -1.37
N PHE A 28 17.44 -13.74 -1.41
CA PHE A 28 16.77 -12.58 -0.84
C PHE A 28 15.45 -12.27 -1.57
N ALA A 29 15.45 -12.27 -2.90
CA ALA A 29 14.24 -12.07 -3.69
C ALA A 29 13.19 -13.16 -3.40
N LYS A 30 13.62 -14.43 -3.30
CA LYS A 30 12.74 -15.55 -2.93
C LYS A 30 12.16 -15.40 -1.53
N LYS A 31 12.95 -14.98 -0.53
CA LYS A 31 12.49 -14.76 0.86
C LYS A 31 11.35 -13.74 0.95
N ILE A 32 11.40 -12.70 0.11
CA ILE A 32 10.39 -11.62 0.10
C ILE A 32 9.27 -11.89 -0.90
N GLY A 33 9.37 -12.96 -1.69
CA GLY A 33 8.39 -13.32 -2.73
C GLY A 33 8.40 -12.32 -3.89
N LEU A 34 9.58 -11.83 -4.27
CA LEU A 34 9.82 -10.92 -5.39
C LEU A 34 10.67 -11.59 -6.47
N SER A 35 10.56 -11.09 -7.69
CA SER A 35 11.57 -11.36 -8.72
C SER A 35 12.88 -10.61 -8.41
N ARG A 36 14.00 -11.04 -9.02
CA ARG A 36 15.29 -10.35 -8.83
C ARG A 36 15.22 -8.87 -9.24
N SER A 37 14.59 -8.56 -10.36
CA SER A 37 14.47 -7.18 -10.84
C SER A 37 13.65 -6.32 -9.88
N GLN A 38 12.54 -6.84 -9.34
CA GLN A 38 11.74 -6.12 -8.34
C GLN A 38 12.50 -5.89 -7.03
N LEU A 39 13.34 -6.84 -6.62
CA LEU A 39 14.22 -6.64 -5.47
C LEU A 39 15.17 -5.47 -5.73
N TYR A 40 15.82 -5.41 -6.89
CA TYR A 40 16.71 -4.30 -7.22
C TYR A 40 15.97 -2.97 -7.28
N ASN A 41 14.76 -2.92 -7.84
CA ASN A 41 13.93 -1.70 -7.82
C ASN A 41 13.63 -1.24 -6.39
N MET A 42 13.33 -2.16 -5.47
CA MET A 42 13.13 -1.81 -4.06
C MET A 42 14.42 -1.36 -3.38
N LEU A 43 15.55 -2.00 -3.69
CA LEU A 43 16.85 -1.60 -3.16
C LEU A 43 17.24 -0.20 -3.66
N ASP A 44 16.97 0.12 -4.91
CA ASP A 44 17.23 1.45 -5.47
C ASP A 44 16.31 2.48 -4.84
N PHE A 45 15.02 2.17 -4.63
CA PHE A 45 14.13 3.03 -3.85
C PHE A 45 14.65 3.31 -2.43
N ILE A 46 15.21 2.29 -1.75
CA ILE A 46 15.80 2.49 -0.41
C ILE A 46 17.07 3.34 -0.49
N LYS A 47 17.90 3.19 -1.53
CA LYS A 47 19.05 4.07 -1.75
C LYS A 47 18.64 5.51 -2.04
N ASP A 48 17.52 5.72 -2.72
CA ASP A 48 16.96 7.06 -2.97
C ASP A 48 16.52 7.74 -1.66
N LEU A 49 16.27 6.96 -0.60
CA LEU A 49 16.06 7.43 0.78
C LEU A 49 17.38 7.61 1.55
N ASP A 50 18.47 7.83 0.84
CA ASP A 50 19.83 8.05 1.35
C ASP A 50 20.39 6.85 2.16
N ALA A 51 19.85 5.65 1.93
CA ALA A 51 20.30 4.46 2.64
C ALA A 51 21.63 3.94 2.05
N PRO A 52 22.68 3.76 2.88
CA PRO A 52 24.01 3.33 2.42
C PRO A 52 24.07 1.80 2.23
N VAL A 53 23.20 1.24 1.37
CA VAL A 53 23.10 -0.21 1.14
C VAL A 53 24.22 -0.70 0.21
N ARG A 54 24.98 -1.69 0.69
CA ARG A 54 25.99 -2.40 -0.12
C ARG A 54 25.79 -3.91 -0.08
N TYR A 55 26.33 -4.60 -1.08
CA TYR A 55 26.34 -6.06 -1.14
C TYR A 55 27.75 -6.61 -0.96
N CYS A 56 27.94 -7.51 0.01
CA CYS A 56 29.19 -8.23 0.19
C CYS A 56 29.11 -9.63 -0.41
N LYS A 57 29.92 -9.91 -1.44
CA LYS A 57 30.00 -11.24 -2.05
C LYS A 57 30.53 -12.31 -1.09
N LYS A 58 31.48 -11.97 -0.20
CA LYS A 58 32.09 -12.93 0.74
C LYS A 58 31.09 -13.39 1.82
N ARG A 59 30.25 -12.47 2.30
CA ARG A 59 29.19 -12.76 3.30
C ARG A 59 27.89 -13.22 2.65
N GLU A 60 27.81 -13.15 1.32
CA GLU A 60 26.60 -13.28 0.53
C GLU A 60 25.42 -12.52 1.16
N SER A 61 25.60 -11.24 1.48
CA SER A 61 24.54 -10.48 2.14
C SER A 61 24.64 -8.98 1.86
N PHE A 62 23.47 -8.34 1.81
CA PHE A 62 23.33 -6.89 1.85
C PHE A 62 23.46 -6.40 3.29
N TYR A 63 24.10 -5.24 3.43
CA TYR A 63 24.35 -4.58 4.71
C TYR A 63 24.33 -3.05 4.53
N TYR A 64 24.13 -2.31 5.63
CA TYR A 64 24.31 -0.87 5.65
C TYR A 64 25.75 -0.52 5.99
N GLU A 65 26.38 0.35 5.19
CA GLU A 65 27.76 0.80 5.42
C GLU A 65 27.86 1.79 6.61
N SER A 66 26.76 2.48 6.93
CA SER A 66 26.65 3.37 8.10
C SER A 66 25.37 3.08 8.84
N SER A 67 25.27 3.50 10.11
CA SER A 67 24.06 3.36 10.92
C SER A 67 22.89 4.01 10.20
N TYR A 68 21.90 3.20 9.84
CA TYR A 68 20.71 3.63 9.12
C TYR A 68 19.48 2.98 9.76
N GLU A 69 18.49 3.80 10.09
CA GLU A 69 17.23 3.36 10.67
C GLU A 69 16.09 3.89 9.81
N LEU A 70 15.20 2.99 9.39
CA LEU A 70 14.02 3.34 8.61
C LEU A 70 12.78 3.15 9.46
N ILE A 71 12.07 4.26 9.72
CA ILE A 71 10.82 4.26 10.49
C ILE A 71 9.68 4.63 9.53
N LEU A 72 8.73 3.72 9.36
CA LEU A 72 7.55 3.92 8.52
C LEU A 72 6.30 4.03 9.40
N ASN A 73 5.70 5.22 9.44
CA ASN A 73 4.47 5.49 10.17
C ASN A 73 3.35 5.80 9.17
N TYR A 74 2.27 5.02 9.18
CA TYR A 74 1.11 5.25 8.33
C TYR A 74 -0.20 5.11 9.11
N SER A 75 -1.17 5.96 8.80
CA SER A 75 -2.53 5.93 9.38
C SER A 75 -3.53 5.88 8.24
N LEU A 76 -4.36 4.83 8.23
CA LEU A 76 -5.42 4.67 7.24
C LEU A 76 -6.76 4.95 7.93
N LYS A 77 -7.45 6.00 7.47
CA LYS A 77 -8.84 6.27 7.85
C LYS A 77 -9.73 6.00 6.65
N THR A 78 -10.54 4.94 6.72
CA THR A 78 -11.61 4.73 5.74
C THR A 78 -12.79 5.60 6.13
N ILE A 79 -13.13 6.58 5.30
CA ILE A 79 -14.38 7.32 5.44
C ILE A 79 -15.46 6.43 4.79
N THR A 80 -16.26 5.77 5.62
CA THR A 80 -17.48 5.10 5.16
C THR A 80 -18.50 6.18 4.75
N CYS A 81 -19.25 5.92 3.68
CA CYS A 81 -20.22 6.85 3.09
C CYS A 81 -21.32 7.35 4.05
N ASP A 82 -21.43 6.83 5.28
CA ASP A 82 -22.31 7.38 6.31
C ASP A 82 -21.88 8.77 6.82
N GLU A 83 -20.64 9.21 6.53
CA GLU A 83 -20.19 10.59 6.76
C GLU A 83 -20.22 11.46 5.49
N LEU A 84 -20.83 10.99 4.38
CA LEU A 84 -21.29 11.92 3.34
C LEU A 84 -22.47 12.68 3.92
N LYS A 85 -22.18 13.80 4.59
CA LYS A 85 -23.19 14.82 4.87
C LYS A 85 -23.91 15.07 3.55
N GLU A 86 -25.17 14.67 3.46
CA GLU A 86 -26.05 15.00 2.34
C GLU A 86 -26.17 16.53 2.29
N ILE A 87 -25.25 17.19 1.61
CA ILE A 87 -25.46 18.55 1.15
C ILE A 87 -26.42 18.42 -0.03
N TYR A 88 -27.72 18.47 0.27
CA TYR A 88 -28.76 18.75 -0.72
C TYR A 88 -28.53 20.16 -1.30
N GLY A 89 -27.65 20.23 -2.30
CA GLY A 89 -27.53 21.36 -3.20
C GLY A 89 -28.58 21.25 -4.30
N GLY A 90 -29.84 21.51 -3.99
CA GLY A 90 -30.91 21.61 -5.00
C GLY A 90 -32.21 20.94 -4.59
N PHE A 91 -32.99 21.62 -3.75
CA PHE A 91 -34.41 21.31 -3.61
C PHE A 91 -35.15 21.88 -4.83
N CYS A 92 -35.38 21.06 -5.84
CA CYS A 92 -36.29 21.37 -6.94
C CYS A 92 -37.64 20.70 -6.67
N LEU A 93 -38.52 21.38 -5.93
CA LEU A 93 -39.96 21.14 -6.08
C LEU A 93 -40.32 21.51 -7.51
N ASN A 94 -40.54 20.50 -8.37
CA ASN A 94 -41.34 20.71 -9.55
C ASN A 94 -42.54 19.77 -9.50
N SER A 95 -43.69 20.40 -9.26
CA SER A 95 -45.03 19.84 -9.34
C SER A 95 -45.29 19.20 -10.68
N VAL A 96 -45.53 17.89 -10.70
CA VAL A 96 -46.25 17.24 -11.80
C VAL A 96 -47.16 16.17 -11.20
N LEU A 97 -48.42 16.54 -10.94
CA LEU A 97 -49.52 15.60 -11.12
C LEU A 97 -49.75 15.48 -12.63
N PRO A 98 -50.08 14.27 -13.11
CA PRO A 98 -51.43 14.12 -13.61
C PRO A 98 -52.07 12.80 -13.19
N ASP A 99 -53.39 12.89 -13.04
CA ASP A 99 -54.35 11.84 -12.78
C ASP A 99 -54.30 10.73 -13.84
N ASN A 100 -54.60 9.47 -13.48
CA ASN A 100 -55.93 8.89 -13.66
C ASN A 100 -55.94 7.35 -13.49
N SER A 101 -57.00 6.85 -12.84
CA SER A 101 -57.61 5.53 -13.05
C SER A 101 -56.93 4.27 -12.47
N PHE A 102 -57.17 3.99 -11.16
CA PHE A 102 -57.33 2.60 -10.70
C PHE A 102 -58.80 2.36 -10.37
N GLY A 103 -59.49 1.72 -11.33
CA GLY A 103 -60.80 1.15 -11.14
C GLY A 103 -60.75 -0.19 -10.41
N SER A 104 -61.81 -0.41 -9.64
CA SER A 104 -62.39 -1.68 -9.12
C SER A 104 -61.51 -2.58 -8.25
N LEU A 105 -61.83 -2.70 -6.95
CA LEU A 105 -62.90 -3.49 -6.31
C LEU A 105 -62.46 -4.94 -6.04
N PHE A 106 -62.42 -5.24 -4.73
CA PHE A 106 -62.62 -6.54 -4.08
C PHE A 106 -62.94 -7.75 -4.97
N VAL A 107 -62.12 -8.80 -4.81
CA VAL A 107 -62.59 -10.16 -4.49
C VAL A 107 -61.69 -10.72 -3.39
#